data_AF-A0A522E2P6-F1
#
_entry.id   AF-A0A522E2P6-F1
#
_cell.length_a   1.000
_cell.length_b   1.000
_cell.length_c   1.000
_cell.angle_alpha   90.00
_cell.angle_beta   90.00
_cell.angle_gamma   90.00
#
_symmetry.space_group_name_H-M   'P 1'
#
loop_
_entity.id
_entity.type
_entity.pdbx_description
1 polymer ?
#
loop_
_entity_poly.entity_id
_entity_poly.type
_entity_poly.pdbx_seq_one_letter_code
_entity_poly.pdbx_strand_id
1 'polypeptide(L)'
;KFTLYTRKLLFSLFLFLWFALLTESVFAQPTNQTFNSSGTYTIPAGYSAVIKIEAWGGGGGGGTNLSNAKGGGGGGAFASITTTLTAGNYAVTVGAGGAVATAGGNSSFTTLVIAAGGSSTTTSTGGAGGTTAASTGTTLFAGGNGGNGATTTGVRGGGGGGGSANTGSNGGNGGNGVAGAPGTGGAGGTGAGTGGNGANDSGTPDASSGVAPGSGGGGRGNSGNSKSGANGQVIVTVITILPVKFGNITAYEKQSGIQIDWTVYSEENLNHYEVEKSSNGRNFSLAGNVIARNSSFETKYGWFDVNPLPGVSFYRLKSVDIDSHIGYSSIVKVSLNKNEKDISVYPNPVMGDYVTFQSADQQKGNYSLKIFNNTGQQVYSLQFEHMGGAITKTIQLPQIIRPGINVLQLEQDGLKVMSKSLIVQ
;
A
#
# COMPACT_ATOMS: atom_id res chain seq x y z
N LYS A 1 -34.86 53.39 13.92
CA LYS A 1 -34.24 52.52 14.95
C LYS A 1 -34.41 51.02 14.66
N PHE A 2 -35.49 50.58 14.01
CA PHE A 2 -35.77 49.15 13.73
C PHE A 2 -34.86 48.50 12.66
N THR A 3 -34.30 49.28 11.74
CA THR A 3 -33.48 48.81 10.60
C THR A 3 -32.02 48.51 10.94
N LEU A 4 -31.48 49.08 12.02
CA LEU A 4 -30.09 48.83 12.44
C LEU A 4 -29.95 47.54 13.26
N TYR A 5 -31.00 47.19 14.02
CA TYR A 5 -31.02 46.00 14.87
C TYR A 5 -31.14 44.71 14.05
N THR A 6 -31.97 44.72 13.00
CA THR A 6 -32.11 43.60 12.06
C THR A 6 -30.85 43.35 11.24
N ARG A 7 -30.12 44.40 10.84
CA ARG A 7 -28.81 44.25 10.15
C ARG A 7 -27.74 43.66 11.06
N LYS A 8 -27.68 44.04 12.34
CA LYS A 8 -26.74 43.44 13.31
C LYS A 8 -27.09 41.99 13.62
N LEU A 9 -28.38 41.65 13.73
CA LEU A 9 -28.83 40.28 13.96
C LEU A 9 -28.53 39.38 12.76
N LEU A 10 -28.78 39.85 11.54
CA LEU A 10 -28.45 39.12 10.30
C LEU A 10 -26.94 38.95 10.12
N PHE A 11 -26.14 39.98 10.42
CA PHE A 11 -24.67 39.87 10.36
C PHE A 11 -24.11 38.89 11.41
N SER A 12 -24.68 38.89 12.63
CA SER A 12 -24.30 37.95 13.68
C SER A 12 -24.75 36.52 13.37
N LEU A 13 -25.92 36.33 12.75
CA LEU A 13 -26.39 35.01 12.30
C LEU A 13 -25.50 34.48 11.15
N PHE A 14 -25.07 35.36 10.25
CA PHE A 14 -24.17 35.01 9.15
C PHE A 14 -22.79 34.63 9.68
N LEU A 15 -22.25 35.37 10.67
CA LEU A 15 -20.97 35.04 11.31
C LEU A 15 -21.03 33.70 12.08
N PHE A 16 -22.18 33.39 12.71
CA PHE A 16 -22.41 32.13 13.42
C PHE A 16 -22.59 30.95 12.45
N LEU A 17 -23.30 31.13 11.33
CA LEU A 17 -23.39 30.12 10.27
C LEU A 17 -22.04 29.89 9.56
N TRP A 18 -21.21 30.93 9.44
CA TRP A 18 -19.88 30.83 8.86
C TRP A 18 -18.90 30.10 9.79
N PHE A 19 -19.01 30.28 11.11
CA PHE A 19 -18.28 29.48 12.10
C PHE A 19 -18.80 28.04 12.20
N ALA A 20 -20.10 27.80 12.00
CA ALA A 20 -20.68 26.45 12.00
C ALA A 20 -20.34 25.62 10.74
N LEU A 21 -19.81 26.25 9.69
CA LEU A 21 -19.32 25.59 8.46
C LEU A 21 -17.82 25.27 8.50
N LEU A 22 -17.09 25.70 9.54
CA LEU A 22 -15.76 25.20 9.84
C LEU A 22 -15.90 23.85 10.56
N THR A 23 -16.26 22.82 9.80
CA THR A 23 -16.04 21.45 10.25
C THR A 23 -14.53 21.22 10.26
N GLU A 24 -13.91 21.40 11.42
CA GLU A 24 -12.57 20.88 11.64
C GLU A 24 -12.63 19.37 11.46
N SER A 25 -12.06 18.91 10.36
CA SER A 25 -11.85 17.49 10.14
C SER A 25 -10.76 17.07 11.12
N VAL A 26 -11.14 16.62 12.31
CA VAL A 26 -10.21 15.97 13.24
C VAL A 26 -9.87 14.62 12.60
N PHE A 27 -8.78 14.58 11.85
CA PHE A 27 -8.28 13.36 11.26
C PHE A 27 -7.59 12.54 12.35
N ALA A 28 -8.18 11.40 12.73
CA ALA A 28 -7.58 10.49 13.69
C ALA A 28 -6.34 9.83 13.10
N GLN A 29 -5.23 9.75 13.86
CA GLN A 29 -3.99 9.08 13.44
C GLN A 29 -4.21 7.65 12.90
N PRO A 30 -3.31 7.11 12.05
CA PRO A 30 -3.36 5.71 11.66
C PRO A 30 -3.42 4.79 12.88
N THR A 31 -4.34 3.83 12.84
CA THR A 31 -4.51 2.84 13.92
C THR A 31 -4.46 1.42 13.38
N ASN A 32 -4.27 0.47 14.29
CA ASN A 32 -4.39 -0.95 13.97
C ASN A 32 -5.83 -1.26 13.59
N GLN A 33 -6.03 -2.03 12.52
CA GLN A 33 -7.36 -2.41 12.07
C GLN A 33 -7.41 -3.84 11.56
N THR A 34 -8.41 -4.59 12.01
CA THR A 34 -8.71 -5.94 11.53
C THR A 34 -9.93 -5.92 10.63
N PHE A 35 -9.80 -6.49 9.44
CA PHE A 35 -10.83 -6.61 8.43
C PHE A 35 -11.27 -8.07 8.32
N ASN A 36 -12.50 -8.36 8.77
CA ASN A 36 -13.18 -9.64 8.57
C ASN A 36 -14.13 -9.62 7.34
N SER A 37 -14.27 -8.44 6.72
CA SER A 37 -14.96 -8.19 5.46
C SER A 37 -14.20 -7.11 4.68
N SER A 38 -14.37 -7.07 3.36
CA SER A 38 -13.73 -6.05 2.51
C SER A 38 -14.11 -4.63 2.94
N GLY A 39 -13.20 -3.69 2.73
CA GLY A 39 -13.37 -2.30 3.10
C GLY A 39 -12.20 -1.45 2.64
N THR A 40 -11.97 -0.34 3.33
CA THR A 40 -10.90 0.61 3.04
C THR A 40 -10.12 0.89 4.30
N TYR A 41 -8.80 0.86 4.21
CA TYR A 41 -7.90 1.37 5.23
C TYR A 41 -7.44 2.77 4.82
N THR A 42 -7.49 3.73 5.74
CA THR A 42 -7.15 5.12 5.45
C THR A 42 -5.96 5.54 6.28
N ILE A 43 -4.89 5.97 5.62
CA ILE A 43 -3.89 6.83 6.24
C ILE A 43 -4.41 8.26 6.07
N PRO A 44 -4.71 9.00 7.15
CA PRO A 44 -5.25 10.34 7.02
C PRO A 44 -4.26 11.31 6.38
N ALA A 45 -4.79 12.43 5.86
CA ALA A 45 -3.95 13.51 5.36
C ALA A 45 -2.94 13.95 6.42
N GLY A 46 -1.69 14.17 6.00
CA GLY A 46 -0.60 14.59 6.90
C GLY A 46 0.21 13.44 7.50
N TYR A 47 -0.31 12.21 7.53
CA TYR A 47 0.41 11.07 8.08
C TYR A 47 1.10 10.23 7.01
N SER A 48 2.23 9.62 7.41
CA SER A 48 2.78 8.42 6.78
C SER A 48 3.09 7.43 7.90
N ALA A 49 3.04 6.13 7.63
CA ALA A 49 3.25 5.12 8.65
C ALA A 49 3.97 3.92 8.08
N VAL A 50 4.87 3.34 8.87
CA VAL A 50 5.36 1.99 8.64
C VAL A 50 4.31 1.05 9.20
N ILE A 51 3.77 0.17 8.35
CA ILE A 51 2.73 -0.76 8.70
C ILE A 51 3.15 -2.19 8.38
N LYS A 52 2.69 -3.14 9.20
CA LYS A 52 2.65 -4.56 8.88
C LYS A 52 1.26 -4.89 8.35
N ILE A 53 1.20 -5.47 7.17
CA ILE A 53 -0.03 -6.00 6.59
C ILE A 53 0.06 -7.51 6.61
N GLU A 54 -0.97 -8.16 7.15
CA GLU A 54 -1.10 -9.60 7.22
C GLU A 54 -2.42 -10.01 6.57
N ALA A 55 -2.39 -10.93 5.62
CA ALA A 55 -3.56 -11.38 4.88
C ALA A 55 -3.65 -12.91 4.85
N TRP A 56 -4.87 -13.41 5.00
CA TRP A 56 -5.24 -14.83 4.84
C TRP A 56 -6.27 -14.95 3.73
N GLY A 57 -6.03 -15.78 2.71
CA GLY A 57 -7.03 -16.07 1.67
C GLY A 57 -8.27 -16.78 2.22
N GLY A 58 -9.35 -16.89 1.46
CA GLY A 58 -10.51 -17.70 1.82
C GLY A 58 -10.24 -19.20 1.63
N GLY A 59 -10.85 -20.06 2.45
CA GLY A 59 -10.78 -21.51 2.26
C GLY A 59 -11.73 -21.98 1.16
N GLY A 60 -11.38 -23.04 0.44
CA GLY A 60 -12.26 -23.67 -0.55
C GLY A 60 -13.39 -24.46 0.11
N GLY A 61 -14.56 -24.51 -0.52
CA GLY A 61 -15.65 -25.37 -0.06
C GLY A 61 -15.39 -26.84 -0.34
N GLY A 62 -16.01 -27.73 0.45
CA GLY A 62 -15.99 -29.17 0.18
C GLY A 62 -16.62 -29.50 -1.18
N GLY A 63 -16.09 -30.51 -1.88
CA GLY A 63 -16.55 -30.87 -3.22
C GLY A 63 -17.98 -31.42 -3.28
N THR A 64 -18.59 -31.48 -4.48
CA THR A 64 -19.89 -32.14 -4.71
C THR A 64 -19.89 -33.09 -5.90
N ASN A 65 -20.38 -34.31 -5.68
CA ASN A 65 -21.09 -35.12 -6.69
C ASN A 65 -21.85 -36.29 -6.02
N LEU A 66 -22.89 -36.81 -6.68
CA LEU A 66 -23.80 -37.86 -6.20
C LEU A 66 -23.23 -39.30 -6.35
N SER A 67 -22.09 -39.48 -7.04
CA SER A 67 -21.62 -40.78 -7.51
C SER A 67 -20.18 -41.12 -7.10
N ASN A 68 -19.91 -41.19 -5.80
CA ASN A 68 -18.67 -41.70 -5.16
C ASN A 68 -17.64 -40.63 -4.76
N ALA A 69 -16.89 -40.97 -3.71
CA ALA A 69 -16.30 -40.06 -2.73
C ALA A 69 -15.48 -38.89 -3.29
N LYS A 70 -15.63 -37.73 -2.65
CA LYS A 70 -14.95 -36.48 -3.01
C LYS A 70 -14.09 -35.96 -1.85
N GLY A 71 -13.05 -35.21 -2.19
CA GLY A 71 -12.17 -34.60 -1.20
C GLY A 71 -12.77 -33.35 -0.54
N GLY A 72 -12.22 -32.95 0.61
CA GLY A 72 -12.53 -31.67 1.23
C GLY A 72 -11.90 -30.50 0.48
N GLY A 73 -12.31 -29.27 0.80
CA GLY A 73 -11.72 -28.06 0.24
C GLY A 73 -10.33 -27.78 0.84
N GLY A 74 -9.46 -27.11 0.09
CA GLY A 74 -8.16 -26.66 0.59
C GLY A 74 -8.26 -25.39 1.42
N GLY A 75 -7.32 -25.18 2.35
CA GLY A 75 -7.23 -23.95 3.12
C GLY A 75 -6.61 -22.79 2.32
N GLY A 76 -6.83 -21.54 2.71
CA GLY A 76 -6.17 -20.39 2.10
C GLY A 76 -4.72 -20.19 2.58
N ALA A 77 -3.95 -19.46 1.79
CA ALA A 77 -2.58 -19.07 2.10
C ALA A 77 -2.54 -17.90 3.10
N PHE A 78 -1.36 -17.69 3.67
CA PHE A 78 -0.98 -16.47 4.39
C PHE A 78 0.09 -15.71 3.62
N ALA A 79 -0.02 -14.39 3.62
CA ALA A 79 1.01 -13.48 3.16
C ALA A 79 1.12 -12.27 4.08
N SER A 80 2.34 -11.79 4.31
CA SER A 80 2.56 -10.51 4.99
C SER A 80 3.68 -9.69 4.38
N ILE A 81 3.58 -8.37 4.52
CA ILE A 81 4.65 -7.42 4.21
C ILE A 81 4.74 -6.35 5.29
N THR A 82 5.93 -5.80 5.49
CA THR A 82 6.13 -4.52 6.17
C THR A 82 6.47 -3.47 5.13
N THR A 83 5.71 -2.37 5.09
CA THR A 83 5.89 -1.30 4.11
C THR A 83 5.54 0.06 4.70
N THR A 84 5.97 1.13 4.03
CA THR A 84 5.60 2.49 4.37
C THR A 84 4.45 2.96 3.49
N LEU A 85 3.35 3.41 4.10
CA LEU A 85 2.24 4.05 3.40
C LEU A 85 2.18 5.54 3.72
N THR A 86 1.80 6.32 2.72
CA THR A 86 1.50 7.75 2.87
C THR A 86 -0.01 7.96 3.01
N ALA A 87 -0.43 9.19 3.32
CA ALA A 87 -1.83 9.62 3.27
C ALA A 87 -2.54 9.10 2.00
N GLY A 88 -3.68 8.46 2.19
CA GLY A 88 -4.43 7.84 1.11
C GLY A 88 -5.44 6.80 1.60
N ASN A 89 -6.31 6.40 0.67
CA ASN A 89 -7.29 5.34 0.87
C ASN A 89 -6.81 4.08 0.16
N TYR A 90 -6.66 3.00 0.92
CA TYR A 90 -6.14 1.73 0.45
C TYR A 90 -7.26 0.69 0.50
N ALA A 91 -7.57 0.11 -0.66
CA ALA A 91 -8.57 -0.94 -0.76
C ALA A 91 -8.11 -2.21 -0.05
N VAL A 92 -8.98 -2.76 0.79
CA VAL A 92 -8.78 -4.04 1.49
C VAL A 92 -9.84 -5.01 1.02
N THR A 93 -9.41 -6.11 0.40
CA THR A 93 -10.29 -7.20 -0.02
C THR A 93 -10.11 -8.37 0.93
N VAL A 94 -11.19 -8.82 1.55
CA VAL A 94 -11.20 -10.07 2.32
C VAL A 94 -11.76 -11.18 1.43
N GLY A 95 -10.94 -12.20 1.20
CA GLY A 95 -11.30 -13.36 0.40
C GLY A 95 -12.46 -14.12 1.03
N ALA A 96 -13.57 -14.24 0.28
CA ALA A 96 -14.71 -15.01 0.73
C ALA A 96 -14.35 -16.50 0.85
N GLY A 97 -14.89 -17.17 1.87
CA GLY A 97 -14.87 -18.61 1.95
C GLY A 97 -15.68 -19.19 0.79
N GLY A 98 -15.10 -20.18 0.11
CA GLY A 98 -15.75 -20.87 -0.98
C GLY A 98 -17.03 -21.54 -0.49
N ALA A 99 -18.15 -21.23 -1.16
CA ALA A 99 -19.35 -22.05 -1.04
C ALA A 99 -19.03 -23.51 -1.43
N VAL A 100 -19.96 -24.41 -1.15
CA VAL A 100 -19.85 -25.81 -1.56
C VAL A 100 -19.46 -25.93 -3.04
N ALA A 101 -18.44 -26.74 -3.34
CA ALA A 101 -17.84 -26.92 -4.67
C ALA A 101 -17.21 -25.67 -5.32
N THR A 102 -16.98 -24.61 -4.54
CA THR A 102 -16.41 -23.34 -5.03
C THR A 102 -15.08 -23.06 -4.32
N ALA A 103 -14.11 -22.53 -5.06
CA ALA A 103 -12.84 -22.08 -4.48
C ALA A 103 -13.04 -20.87 -3.56
N GLY A 104 -12.15 -20.71 -2.59
CA GLY A 104 -12.07 -19.50 -1.77
C GLY A 104 -11.48 -18.34 -2.57
N GLY A 105 -11.92 -17.12 -2.24
CA GLY A 105 -11.39 -15.90 -2.84
C GLY A 105 -10.02 -15.52 -2.25
N ASN A 106 -9.25 -14.74 -3.01
CA ASN A 106 -8.01 -14.14 -2.49
C ASN A 106 -8.32 -12.99 -1.53
N SER A 107 -7.51 -12.84 -0.49
CA SER A 107 -7.47 -11.59 0.29
C SER A 107 -6.36 -10.71 -0.24
N SER A 108 -6.57 -9.40 -0.26
CA SER A 108 -5.56 -8.45 -0.68
C SER A 108 -5.61 -7.13 0.08
N PHE A 109 -4.45 -6.50 0.19
CA PHE A 109 -4.32 -5.09 0.52
C PHE A 109 -3.74 -4.41 -0.72
N THR A 110 -4.60 -3.68 -1.44
CA THR A 110 -4.35 -3.20 -2.80
C THR A 110 -3.70 -4.29 -3.67
N THR A 111 -2.56 -4.00 -4.31
CA THR A 111 -1.70 -4.97 -5.02
C THR A 111 -0.45 -5.33 -4.22
N LEU A 112 -0.24 -4.73 -3.04
CA LEU A 112 0.97 -4.87 -2.24
C LEU A 112 1.08 -6.26 -1.60
N VAL A 113 -0.04 -6.79 -1.10
CA VAL A 113 -0.13 -8.11 -0.50
C VAL A 113 -1.33 -8.84 -1.06
N ILE A 114 -1.12 -10.08 -1.47
CA ILE A 114 -2.15 -10.99 -1.95
C ILE A 114 -1.92 -12.33 -1.24
N ALA A 115 -2.96 -12.82 -0.56
CA ALA A 115 -2.98 -14.16 0.01
C ALA A 115 -3.97 -15.02 -0.79
N ALA A 116 -3.46 -16.05 -1.45
CA ALA A 116 -4.25 -16.90 -2.34
C ALA A 116 -5.33 -17.70 -1.59
N GLY A 117 -6.52 -17.80 -2.17
CA GLY A 117 -7.59 -18.66 -1.68
C GLY A 117 -7.31 -20.15 -1.94
N GLY A 118 -7.92 -21.01 -1.12
CA GLY A 118 -7.89 -22.46 -1.28
C GLY A 118 -8.84 -22.96 -2.37
N SER A 119 -8.47 -24.03 -3.06
CA SER A 119 -9.30 -24.62 -4.12
C SER A 119 -10.38 -25.53 -3.54
N SER A 120 -11.50 -25.66 -4.26
CA SER A 120 -12.41 -26.79 -4.10
C SER A 120 -11.98 -27.94 -5.01
N THR A 121 -12.77 -29.02 -5.05
CA THR A 121 -12.51 -30.21 -5.88
C THR A 121 -13.82 -30.82 -6.37
N THR A 122 -13.78 -31.40 -7.57
CA THR A 122 -14.86 -32.24 -8.13
C THR A 122 -14.45 -33.72 -8.17
N THR A 123 -13.29 -34.06 -7.63
CA THR A 123 -12.69 -35.41 -7.64
C THR A 123 -12.56 -35.99 -6.22
N SER A 124 -12.12 -37.24 -6.11
CA SER A 124 -11.78 -37.86 -4.82
C SER A 124 -10.55 -37.24 -4.18
N THR A 125 -9.73 -36.50 -4.93
CA THR A 125 -8.58 -35.78 -4.42
C THR A 125 -9.03 -34.49 -3.73
N GLY A 126 -8.50 -34.21 -2.54
CA GLY A 126 -8.76 -32.97 -1.83
C GLY A 126 -8.36 -31.73 -2.63
N GLY A 127 -9.08 -30.62 -2.41
CA GLY A 127 -8.77 -29.34 -3.02
C GLY A 127 -7.38 -28.86 -2.59
N ALA A 128 -6.61 -28.30 -3.51
CA ALA A 128 -5.30 -27.75 -3.19
C ALA A 128 -5.43 -26.55 -2.23
N GLY A 129 -4.50 -26.42 -1.29
CA GLY A 129 -4.37 -25.21 -0.48
C GLY A 129 -3.94 -24.00 -1.33
N GLY A 130 -4.21 -22.79 -0.84
CA GLY A 130 -3.71 -21.56 -1.43
C GLY A 130 -2.18 -21.61 -1.50
N THR A 131 -1.61 -21.28 -2.66
CA THR A 131 -0.17 -21.44 -2.90
C THR A 131 0.60 -20.16 -2.63
N THR A 132 1.87 -20.30 -2.23
CA THR A 132 2.80 -19.16 -2.13
C THR A 132 3.11 -18.55 -3.49
N ALA A 133 3.10 -19.36 -4.57
CA ALA A 133 3.33 -18.89 -5.94
C ALA A 133 2.23 -17.94 -6.45
N ALA A 134 0.99 -18.08 -5.95
CA ALA A 134 -0.12 -17.18 -6.25
C ALA A 134 -0.30 -16.07 -5.18
N SER A 135 0.65 -15.95 -4.26
CA SER A 135 0.63 -14.96 -3.17
C SER A 135 1.75 -13.93 -3.34
N THR A 136 1.57 -12.74 -2.80
CA THR A 136 2.59 -11.66 -2.81
C THR A 136 2.82 -11.15 -1.39
N GLY A 137 4.09 -10.99 -1.03
CA GLY A 137 4.53 -10.60 0.30
C GLY A 137 5.97 -11.06 0.56
N THR A 138 6.52 -10.67 1.71
CA THR A 138 7.87 -11.08 2.13
C THR A 138 7.86 -12.35 2.96
N THR A 139 6.76 -12.61 3.68
CA THR A 139 6.56 -13.84 4.43
C THR A 139 5.33 -14.54 3.87
N LEU A 140 5.49 -15.78 3.41
CA LEU A 140 4.45 -16.53 2.71
C LEU A 140 4.33 -17.93 3.30
N PHE A 141 3.12 -18.38 3.57
CA PHE A 141 2.82 -19.76 3.95
C PHE A 141 1.64 -20.28 3.14
N ALA A 142 1.78 -21.50 2.61
CA ALA A 142 0.71 -22.14 1.87
C ALA A 142 -0.41 -22.60 2.81
N GLY A 143 -1.64 -22.64 2.28
CA GLY A 143 -2.74 -23.35 2.93
C GLY A 143 -2.56 -24.87 2.86
N GLY A 144 -3.21 -25.60 3.76
CA GLY A 144 -3.23 -27.05 3.74
C GLY A 144 -4.15 -27.59 2.65
N ASN A 145 -3.79 -28.73 2.05
CA ASN A 145 -4.65 -29.41 1.10
C ASN A 145 -5.84 -30.05 1.82
N GLY A 146 -6.99 -30.12 1.14
CA GLY A 146 -8.08 -30.98 1.54
C GLY A 146 -7.64 -32.45 1.63
N GLY A 147 -8.30 -33.20 2.49
CA GLY A 147 -8.18 -34.64 2.55
C GLY A 147 -8.94 -35.30 1.42
N ASN A 148 -8.43 -36.46 0.96
CA ASN A 148 -9.05 -37.25 -0.09
C ASN A 148 -10.30 -37.98 0.43
N GLY A 149 -11.28 -38.20 -0.44
CA GLY A 149 -12.41 -39.11 -0.18
C GLY A 149 -12.03 -40.58 -0.39
N ALA A 150 -12.74 -41.51 0.26
CA ALA A 150 -12.46 -42.95 0.17
C ALA A 150 -12.90 -43.56 -1.18
N THR A 151 -12.03 -44.33 -1.86
CA THR A 151 -12.28 -44.84 -3.23
C THR A 151 -13.12 -46.13 -3.29
N THR A 152 -13.43 -46.77 -2.16
CA THR A 152 -14.19 -48.04 -2.08
C THR A 152 -15.67 -47.81 -1.75
N THR A 153 -16.56 -48.68 -2.24
CA THR A 153 -18.02 -48.66 -1.98
C THR A 153 -18.35 -48.53 -0.48
N GLY A 154 -19.19 -47.53 -0.14
CA GLY A 154 -19.44 -47.02 1.23
C GLY A 154 -18.94 -45.57 1.35
N VAL A 155 -19.86 -44.61 1.31
CA VAL A 155 -19.65 -43.17 1.11
C VAL A 155 -18.97 -42.49 2.30
N ARG A 156 -17.66 -42.24 2.19
CA ARG A 156 -16.89 -41.56 3.25
C ARG A 156 -16.14 -40.34 2.72
N GLY A 157 -16.49 -39.16 3.25
CA GLY A 157 -15.97 -37.86 2.80
C GLY A 157 -14.59 -37.53 3.37
N GLY A 158 -13.75 -36.87 2.57
CA GLY A 158 -12.47 -36.32 3.03
C GLY A 158 -12.65 -35.09 3.93
N GLY A 159 -11.73 -34.89 4.88
CA GLY A 159 -11.68 -33.67 5.70
C GLY A 159 -11.27 -32.45 4.88
N GLY A 160 -11.70 -31.26 5.28
CA GLY A 160 -11.19 -29.99 4.76
C GLY A 160 -9.75 -29.75 5.20
N GLY A 161 -8.96 -29.13 4.33
CA GLY A 161 -7.60 -28.69 4.63
C GLY A 161 -7.61 -27.57 5.65
N GLY A 162 -6.64 -27.57 6.56
CA GLY A 162 -6.42 -26.45 7.46
C GLY A 162 -5.97 -25.22 6.67
N GLY A 163 -6.36 -24.03 7.09
CA GLY A 163 -5.67 -22.82 6.65
C GLY A 163 -4.21 -22.84 7.14
N SER A 164 -3.36 -21.95 6.61
CA SER A 164 -2.01 -21.76 7.17
C SER A 164 -2.08 -21.55 8.69
N ALA A 165 -1.36 -22.37 9.46
CA ALA A 165 -1.26 -22.24 10.91
C ALA A 165 -0.33 -21.06 11.24
N ASN A 166 -0.95 -19.94 11.63
CA ASN A 166 -0.35 -18.80 12.31
C ASN A 166 1.05 -18.40 11.82
N THR A 167 1.15 -17.43 10.90
CA THR A 167 2.31 -16.53 10.62
C THR A 167 3.73 -17.14 10.57
N GLY A 168 3.89 -18.46 10.62
CA GLY A 168 5.15 -19.16 10.88
C GLY A 168 5.19 -20.59 10.35
N SER A 169 4.08 -21.12 9.80
CA SER A 169 4.08 -22.44 9.16
C SER A 169 2.96 -22.59 8.13
N ASN A 170 3.14 -23.55 7.21
CA ASN A 170 2.10 -23.96 6.26
C ASN A 170 0.90 -24.60 6.98
N GLY A 171 -0.25 -24.61 6.32
CA GLY A 171 -1.47 -25.21 6.86
C GLY A 171 -1.38 -26.73 6.89
N GLY A 172 -1.97 -27.32 7.92
CA GLY A 172 -2.09 -28.78 8.01
C GLY A 172 -3.01 -29.32 6.92
N ASN A 173 -2.65 -30.44 6.32
CA ASN A 173 -3.54 -31.11 5.38
C ASN A 173 -4.73 -31.74 6.12
N GLY A 174 -5.89 -31.78 5.46
CA GLY A 174 -7.04 -32.53 5.94
C GLY A 174 -6.78 -34.03 5.90
N GLY A 175 -7.31 -34.75 6.89
CA GLY A 175 -7.29 -36.20 6.93
C GLY A 175 -8.08 -36.81 5.77
N ASN A 176 -7.61 -37.94 5.26
CA ASN A 176 -8.36 -38.71 4.26
C ASN A 176 -9.55 -39.42 4.90
N GLY A 177 -10.61 -39.68 4.14
CA GLY A 177 -11.68 -40.59 4.54
C GLY A 177 -11.18 -42.04 4.58
N VAL A 178 -11.42 -42.76 5.67
CA VAL A 178 -10.97 -44.16 5.87
C VAL A 178 -12.16 -45.11 5.94
N ALA A 179 -12.07 -46.25 5.25
CA ALA A 179 -13.13 -47.25 5.22
C ALA A 179 -13.28 -48.02 6.54
N GLY A 180 -14.51 -48.09 7.08
CA GLY A 180 -14.87 -48.94 8.23
C GLY A 180 -14.63 -48.34 9.63
N ALA A 181 -14.24 -47.06 9.73
CA ALA A 181 -14.04 -46.40 11.03
C ALA A 181 -15.36 -45.81 11.59
N PRO A 182 -15.71 -46.04 12.87
CA PRO A 182 -16.77 -45.29 13.54
C PRO A 182 -16.35 -43.84 13.79
N GLY A 183 -17.23 -42.84 13.56
CA GLY A 183 -16.96 -41.42 13.85
C GLY A 183 -17.04 -40.47 12.65
N THR A 184 -16.54 -39.23 12.77
CA THR A 184 -16.48 -38.24 11.67
C THR A 184 -15.58 -38.73 10.53
N GLY A 185 -15.76 -38.22 9.31
CA GLY A 185 -14.82 -38.41 8.20
C GLY A 185 -13.44 -37.79 8.51
N GLY A 186 -12.60 -37.61 7.49
CA GLY A 186 -11.23 -37.11 7.70
C GLY A 186 -11.17 -35.84 8.56
N ALA A 187 -10.23 -35.78 9.51
CA ALA A 187 -10.08 -34.64 10.40
C ALA A 187 -9.69 -33.37 9.63
N GLY A 188 -10.15 -32.21 10.07
CA GLY A 188 -9.70 -30.93 9.55
C GLY A 188 -8.22 -30.70 9.79
N GLY A 189 -7.52 -30.08 8.84
CA GLY A 189 -6.12 -29.70 9.07
C GLY A 189 -5.97 -28.60 10.12
N THR A 190 -4.83 -28.57 10.82
CA THR A 190 -4.49 -27.55 11.81
C THR A 190 -4.08 -26.23 11.13
N GLY A 191 -4.42 -25.09 11.74
CA GLY A 191 -4.37 -23.78 11.06
C GLY A 191 -4.74 -22.60 11.97
N ALA A 192 -4.52 -21.36 11.50
CA ALA A 192 -5.10 -20.16 12.12
C ALA A 192 -6.64 -20.27 12.10
N GLY A 193 -7.16 -20.81 11.00
CA GLY A 193 -8.47 -21.44 10.92
C GLY A 193 -8.31 -22.93 10.64
N THR A 194 -8.91 -23.76 11.48
CA THR A 194 -8.92 -25.20 11.29
C THR A 194 -9.79 -25.59 10.10
N GLY A 195 -9.38 -26.63 9.37
CA GLY A 195 -10.19 -27.23 8.33
C GLY A 195 -11.45 -27.85 8.95
N GLY A 196 -12.52 -27.96 8.17
CA GLY A 196 -13.72 -28.65 8.60
C GLY A 196 -13.57 -30.17 8.53
N ASN A 197 -14.11 -30.91 9.49
CA ASN A 197 -14.11 -32.38 9.44
C ASN A 197 -15.02 -32.89 8.31
N GLY A 198 -14.68 -34.04 7.70
CA GLY A 198 -15.54 -34.75 6.73
C GLY A 198 -16.67 -35.52 7.41
N ALA A 199 -17.64 -36.03 6.64
CA ALA A 199 -18.75 -36.87 7.14
C ALA A 199 -18.51 -38.39 6.95
N ASN A 200 -19.21 -39.19 7.76
CA ASN A 200 -19.29 -40.65 7.66
C ASN A 200 -20.66 -41.13 7.13
N ASP A 201 -20.75 -42.41 6.77
CA ASP A 201 -21.87 -43.13 6.17
C ASP A 201 -23.17 -43.08 7.00
N SER A 202 -23.08 -42.90 8.33
CA SER A 202 -24.20 -43.07 9.28
C SER A 202 -24.98 -41.80 9.64
N GLY A 203 -24.77 -40.69 8.93
CA GLY A 203 -25.62 -39.49 9.05
C GLY A 203 -25.48 -38.67 10.35
N THR A 204 -24.48 -38.91 11.20
CA THR A 204 -24.06 -38.01 12.29
C THR A 204 -22.61 -38.32 12.74
N PRO A 205 -21.73 -37.33 13.05
CA PRO A 205 -21.85 -35.89 12.82
C PRO A 205 -21.50 -35.54 11.37
N ASP A 206 -22.36 -34.70 10.77
CA ASP A 206 -22.18 -34.15 9.44
C ASP A 206 -20.89 -33.35 9.32
N ALA A 207 -20.39 -33.24 8.09
CA ALA A 207 -19.21 -32.45 7.76
C ALA A 207 -19.31 -31.03 8.35
N SER A 208 -18.18 -30.45 8.75
CA SER A 208 -18.14 -29.10 9.31
C SER A 208 -17.58 -28.09 8.32
N SER A 209 -17.98 -26.82 8.49
CA SER A 209 -17.34 -25.71 7.78
C SER A 209 -15.92 -25.51 8.30
N GLY A 210 -15.07 -24.86 7.51
CA GLY A 210 -13.81 -24.33 8.03
C GLY A 210 -14.06 -23.24 9.08
N VAL A 211 -13.07 -22.99 9.94
CA VAL A 211 -13.16 -22.00 11.03
C VAL A 211 -12.49 -20.68 10.62
N ALA A 212 -13.10 -19.56 11.00
CA ALA A 212 -12.54 -18.21 10.88
C ALA A 212 -11.94 -17.73 12.23
N PRO A 213 -10.99 -16.78 12.23
CA PRO A 213 -10.30 -16.23 11.07
C PRO A 213 -9.20 -17.18 10.63
N GLY A 214 -9.11 -17.47 9.33
CA GLY A 214 -7.97 -18.23 8.84
C GLY A 214 -8.32 -19.39 7.95
N SER A 215 -9.22 -19.15 6.99
CA SER A 215 -9.08 -19.79 5.68
C SER A 215 -9.27 -21.30 5.63
N GLY A 216 -9.78 -21.95 6.69
CA GLY A 216 -9.99 -23.39 6.73
C GLY A 216 -10.89 -23.85 5.59
N GLY A 217 -10.53 -24.94 4.93
CA GLY A 217 -11.34 -25.56 3.88
C GLY A 217 -12.56 -26.26 4.46
N GLY A 218 -13.65 -26.32 3.69
CA GLY A 218 -14.87 -27.01 4.09
C GLY A 218 -14.76 -28.53 4.00
N GLY A 219 -15.34 -29.24 4.97
CA GLY A 219 -15.42 -30.70 4.94
C GLY A 219 -16.40 -31.24 3.88
N ARG A 220 -16.13 -32.44 3.37
CA ARG A 220 -17.05 -33.15 2.47
C ARG A 220 -18.13 -33.88 3.26
N GLY A 221 -19.40 -33.56 2.98
CA GLY A 221 -20.58 -34.23 3.54
C GLY A 221 -21.24 -35.23 2.58
N ASN A 222 -22.09 -36.13 3.11
CA ASN A 222 -22.89 -37.06 2.32
C ASN A 222 -24.18 -36.38 1.77
N SER A 223 -24.78 -36.92 0.70
CA SER A 223 -26.10 -36.52 0.17
C SER A 223 -26.31 -35.02 -0.06
N GLY A 224 -25.24 -34.28 -0.42
CA GLY A 224 -25.30 -32.84 -0.68
C GLY A 224 -24.96 -31.96 0.54
N ASN A 225 -24.74 -32.51 1.73
CA ASN A 225 -24.45 -31.76 2.96
C ASN A 225 -22.98 -31.34 3.14
N SER A 226 -22.28 -31.04 2.04
CA SER A 226 -20.93 -30.48 2.13
C SER A 226 -20.95 -29.07 2.72
N LYS A 227 -19.81 -28.64 3.24
CA LYS A 227 -19.72 -27.35 3.92
C LYS A 227 -18.78 -26.39 3.20
N SER A 228 -19.00 -25.12 3.47
CA SER A 228 -18.19 -24.03 2.94
C SER A 228 -16.83 -23.94 3.63
N GLY A 229 -15.87 -23.34 2.94
CA GLY A 229 -14.66 -22.85 3.57
C GLY A 229 -14.94 -21.61 4.43
N ALA A 230 -13.96 -21.22 5.24
CA ALA A 230 -14.01 -20.00 6.03
C ALA A 230 -13.54 -18.79 5.22
N ASN A 231 -14.06 -17.60 5.58
CA ASN A 231 -13.53 -16.34 5.07
C ASN A 231 -12.06 -16.15 5.49
N GLY A 232 -11.35 -15.41 4.66
CA GLY A 232 -10.05 -14.86 4.97
C GLY A 232 -10.12 -13.75 6.02
N GLN A 233 -8.99 -13.08 6.23
CA GLN A 233 -8.86 -11.92 7.09
C GLN A 233 -7.73 -11.03 6.57
N VAL A 234 -7.80 -9.73 6.81
CA VAL A 234 -6.66 -8.83 6.66
C VAL A 234 -6.46 -8.06 7.97
N ILE A 235 -5.24 -8.01 8.48
CA ILE A 235 -4.86 -7.21 9.65
C ILE A 235 -3.85 -6.17 9.20
N VAL A 236 -4.08 -4.92 9.56
CA VAL A 236 -3.15 -3.82 9.40
C VAL A 236 -2.68 -3.41 10.79
N THR A 237 -1.38 -3.48 11.03
CA THR A 237 -0.75 -3.05 12.29
C THR A 237 0.19 -1.88 12.01
N VAL A 238 -0.06 -0.74 12.64
CA VAL A 238 0.85 0.41 12.63
C VAL A 238 2.04 0.08 13.52
N ILE A 239 3.22 0.04 12.93
CA ILE A 239 4.48 -0.18 13.67
C ILE A 239 4.98 1.16 14.20
N THR A 240 5.04 2.17 13.33
CA THR A 240 5.42 3.53 13.71
C THR A 240 4.79 4.54 12.76
N ILE A 241 4.44 5.71 13.29
CA ILE A 241 4.06 6.88 12.50
C ILE A 241 5.32 7.64 12.13
N LEU A 242 5.41 8.05 10.86
CA LEU A 242 6.51 8.91 10.42
C LEU A 242 6.19 10.35 10.82
N PRO A 243 7.10 11.03 11.53
CA PRO A 243 6.82 12.25 12.29
C PRO A 243 6.60 13.50 11.42
N VAL A 244 6.90 13.44 10.12
CA VAL A 244 6.72 14.58 9.21
C VAL A 244 6.33 14.13 7.81
N LYS A 245 5.45 14.92 7.19
CA LYS A 245 5.21 14.85 5.74
C LYS A 245 5.94 16.00 5.05
N PHE A 246 7.05 15.67 4.39
CA PHE A 246 7.74 16.62 3.52
C PHE A 246 6.84 17.01 2.33
N GLY A 247 6.71 18.31 2.12
CA GLY A 247 6.21 18.90 0.89
C GLY A 247 7.33 19.07 -0.13
N ASN A 248 7.32 20.21 -0.83
CA ASN A 248 8.37 20.49 -1.82
C ASN A 248 9.69 20.82 -1.10
N ILE A 249 10.78 20.26 -1.59
CA ILE A 249 12.16 20.64 -1.25
C ILE A 249 12.83 21.18 -2.51
N THR A 250 13.55 22.29 -2.36
CA THR A 250 14.33 22.92 -3.42
C THR A 250 15.71 23.28 -2.90
N ALA A 251 16.72 23.18 -3.76
CA ALA A 251 18.05 23.72 -3.51
C ALA A 251 18.42 24.61 -4.70
N TYR A 252 18.96 25.81 -4.46
CA TYR A 252 19.36 26.75 -5.52
C TYR A 252 20.55 27.62 -5.08
N GLU A 253 21.38 28.03 -6.04
CA GLU A 253 22.48 28.98 -5.77
C GLU A 253 21.91 30.33 -5.33
N LYS A 254 22.41 30.84 -4.21
CA LYS A 254 22.07 32.16 -3.69
C LYS A 254 23.35 32.80 -3.17
N GLN A 255 23.74 33.94 -3.73
CA GLN A 255 25.04 34.58 -3.46
C GLN A 255 26.20 33.63 -3.79
N SER A 256 27.05 33.29 -2.80
CA SER A 256 28.17 32.34 -2.94
C SER A 256 27.89 30.96 -2.34
N GLY A 257 26.63 30.68 -1.96
CA GLY A 257 26.22 29.46 -1.28
C GLY A 257 25.00 28.81 -1.94
N ILE A 258 24.48 27.76 -1.30
CA ILE A 258 23.25 27.08 -1.73
C ILE A 258 22.16 27.31 -0.69
N GLN A 259 21.03 27.85 -1.11
CA GLN A 259 19.82 27.92 -0.30
C GLN A 259 19.01 26.64 -0.47
N ILE A 260 18.63 26.01 0.64
CA ILE A 260 17.73 24.87 0.69
C ILE A 260 16.44 25.34 1.35
N ASP A 261 15.35 25.36 0.57
CA ASP A 261 14.03 25.72 1.05
C ASP A 261 13.12 24.50 0.98
N TRP A 262 12.37 24.26 2.05
CA TRP A 262 11.40 23.16 2.09
C TRP A 262 10.12 23.53 2.80
N THR A 263 9.09 22.79 2.45
CA THR A 263 7.78 22.85 3.09
C THR A 263 7.52 21.54 3.79
N VAL A 264 6.84 21.57 4.92
CA VAL A 264 6.28 20.40 5.59
C VAL A 264 4.81 20.66 5.84
N TYR A 265 3.95 19.66 5.67
CA TYR A 265 2.51 19.85 5.80
C TYR A 265 2.04 19.79 7.25
N SER A 266 2.73 19.01 8.07
CA SER A 266 2.47 18.87 9.50
C SER A 266 3.72 18.31 10.19
N GLU A 267 3.91 18.72 11.42
CA GLU A 267 4.99 18.32 12.31
C GLU A 267 4.38 17.97 13.67
N GLU A 268 4.66 16.79 14.17
CA GLU A 268 4.19 16.36 15.48
C GLU A 268 5.34 15.68 16.20
N ASN A 269 5.62 16.14 17.43
CA ASN A 269 6.71 15.61 18.27
C ASN A 269 8.08 15.59 17.58
N LEU A 270 8.31 16.49 16.61
CA LEU A 270 9.54 16.58 15.87
C LEU A 270 10.56 17.44 16.63
N ASN A 271 11.78 16.94 16.80
CA ASN A 271 12.85 17.69 17.47
C ASN A 271 13.49 18.70 16.50
N HIS A 272 14.03 18.21 15.39
CA HIS A 272 14.71 19.03 14.38
C HIS A 272 14.79 18.33 13.02
N TYR A 273 15.23 19.09 12.02
CA TYR A 273 15.67 18.59 10.72
C TYR A 273 17.19 18.67 10.64
N GLU A 274 17.81 17.55 10.28
CA GLU A 274 19.17 17.48 9.79
C GLU A 274 19.15 17.73 8.27
N VAL A 275 19.83 18.79 7.82
CA VAL A 275 20.13 18.98 6.39
C VAL A 275 21.38 18.17 6.09
N GLU A 276 21.25 17.17 5.22
CA GLU A 276 22.37 16.32 4.83
C GLU A 276 22.83 16.63 3.40
N LYS A 277 24.15 16.61 3.18
CA LYS A 277 24.81 16.90 1.91
C LYS A 277 25.59 15.69 1.40
N SER A 278 25.67 15.52 0.09
CA SER A 278 26.42 14.45 -0.59
C SER A 278 27.05 14.93 -1.90
N SER A 279 28.23 14.41 -2.23
CA SER A 279 28.89 14.62 -3.54
C SER A 279 28.44 13.60 -4.60
N ASN A 280 27.79 12.50 -4.19
CA ASN A 280 27.49 11.37 -5.07
C ASN A 280 26.02 10.89 -5.01
N GLY A 281 25.19 11.53 -4.19
CA GLY A 281 23.77 11.20 -4.03
C GLY A 281 23.50 9.88 -3.30
N ARG A 282 24.54 9.23 -2.74
CA ARG A 282 24.45 7.95 -2.02
C ARG A 282 24.91 8.08 -0.57
N ASN A 283 26.09 8.66 -0.36
CA ASN A 283 26.67 8.84 0.97
C ASN A 283 26.40 10.26 1.43
N PHE A 284 25.56 10.41 2.43
CA PHE A 284 25.13 11.70 2.98
C PHE A 284 25.83 11.96 4.31
N SER A 285 26.28 13.20 4.51
CA SER A 285 26.86 13.70 5.76
C SER A 285 26.08 14.92 6.24
N LEU A 286 25.96 15.09 7.56
CA LEU A 286 25.31 16.24 8.17
C LEU A 286 25.97 17.55 7.72
N ALA A 287 25.17 18.49 7.23
CA ALA A 287 25.59 19.83 6.81
C ALA A 287 25.06 20.92 7.76
N GLY A 288 23.88 20.73 8.34
CA GLY A 288 23.30 21.68 9.30
C GLY A 288 22.05 21.15 9.97
N ASN A 289 21.57 21.87 10.98
CA ASN A 289 20.36 21.55 11.73
C ASN A 289 19.39 22.73 11.75
N VAL A 290 18.09 22.43 11.67
CA VAL A 290 17.01 23.40 11.80
C VAL A 290 15.96 22.86 12.77
N ILE A 291 15.73 23.59 13.86
CA ILE A 291 14.75 23.21 14.88
C ILE A 291 13.34 23.19 14.27
N ALA A 292 12.58 22.14 14.56
CA ALA A 292 11.21 22.01 14.12
C ALA A 292 10.28 22.91 14.94
N ARG A 293 9.23 23.44 14.31
CA ARG A 293 8.24 24.32 14.96
C ARG A 293 7.08 23.54 15.58
N ASN A 294 6.95 22.24 15.26
CA ASN A 294 5.85 21.38 15.72
C ASN A 294 4.48 21.96 15.39
N SER A 295 4.31 22.37 14.13
CA SER A 295 3.04 22.91 13.65
C SER A 295 2.16 21.85 13.02
N SER A 296 0.87 21.87 13.35
CA SER A 296 -0.18 21.12 12.64
C SER A 296 -0.52 21.71 11.26
N PHE A 297 0.09 22.83 10.86
CA PHE A 297 -0.13 23.51 9.59
C PHE A 297 1.09 23.47 8.68
N GLU A 298 0.86 23.77 7.40
CA GLU A 298 1.94 23.92 6.43
C GLU A 298 2.97 24.93 6.92
N THR A 299 4.21 24.48 7.05
CA THR A 299 5.31 25.26 7.58
C THR A 299 6.47 25.27 6.58
N LYS A 300 7.03 26.46 6.34
CA LYS A 300 8.14 26.69 5.42
C LYS A 300 9.43 26.94 6.18
N TYR A 301 10.50 26.31 5.73
CA TYR A 301 11.82 26.40 6.30
C TYR A 301 12.84 26.74 5.22
N GLY A 302 13.99 27.25 5.68
CA GLY A 302 15.12 27.53 4.84
C GLY A 302 16.42 27.32 5.62
N TRP A 303 17.43 26.78 4.94
CA TRP A 303 18.79 26.66 5.46
C TRP A 303 19.79 27.02 4.37
N PHE A 304 20.87 27.71 4.74
CA PHE A 304 21.86 28.22 3.79
C PHE A 304 23.21 27.53 3.96
N ASP A 305 23.66 26.84 2.91
CA ASP A 305 25.00 26.26 2.83
C ASP A 305 26.02 27.33 2.42
N VAL A 306 26.78 27.81 3.39
CA VAL A 306 27.87 28.77 3.15
C VAL A 306 29.11 28.13 2.51
N ASN A 307 29.24 26.79 2.54
CA ASN A 307 30.40 26.06 2.05
C ASN A 307 29.97 24.91 1.12
N PRO A 308 29.36 25.22 -0.04
CA PRO A 308 28.91 24.19 -0.97
C PRO A 308 30.09 23.46 -1.62
N LEU A 309 29.88 22.20 -2.00
CA LEU A 309 30.92 21.44 -2.70
C LEU A 309 31.11 21.99 -4.11
N PRO A 310 32.33 22.01 -4.64
CA PRO A 310 32.56 22.39 -6.04
C PRO A 310 31.84 21.42 -6.98
N GLY A 311 31.23 21.94 -8.04
CA GLY A 311 30.46 21.15 -8.99
C GLY A 311 29.08 20.77 -8.47
N VAL A 312 28.77 19.47 -8.50
CA VAL A 312 27.44 18.95 -8.15
C VAL A 312 27.36 18.62 -6.66
N SER A 313 26.31 19.13 -6.01
CA SER A 313 25.92 18.78 -4.65
C SER A 313 24.52 18.19 -4.64
N PHE A 314 24.30 17.19 -3.78
CA PHE A 314 23.00 16.61 -3.48
C PHE A 314 22.63 16.92 -2.03
N TYR A 315 21.38 17.28 -1.79
CA TYR A 315 20.85 17.55 -0.45
C TYR A 315 19.61 16.72 -0.19
N ARG A 316 19.41 16.31 1.06
CA ARG A 316 18.14 15.78 1.57
C ARG A 316 17.94 16.26 3.00
N LEU A 317 16.71 16.17 3.46
CA LEU A 317 16.36 16.41 4.86
C LEU A 317 16.17 15.07 5.55
N LYS A 318 16.66 15.00 6.77
CA LYS A 318 16.37 13.95 7.73
C LYS A 318 15.64 14.59 8.90
N SER A 319 14.39 14.21 9.13
CA SER A 319 13.63 14.64 10.29
C SER A 319 14.00 13.74 11.47
N VAL A 320 14.22 14.31 12.65
CA VAL A 320 14.48 13.58 13.90
C VAL A 320 13.41 13.98 14.90
N ASP A 321 12.66 13.01 15.41
CA ASP A 321 11.63 13.25 16.43
C ASP A 321 12.19 13.20 17.87
N ILE A 322 11.36 13.52 18.86
CA ILE A 322 11.74 13.47 20.28
C ILE A 322 12.05 12.04 20.78
N ASP A 323 11.53 11.03 20.10
CA ASP A 323 11.70 9.60 20.39
C ASP A 323 12.80 8.96 19.51
N SER A 324 13.58 9.78 18.80
CA SER A 324 14.66 9.38 17.88
C SER A 324 14.23 8.61 16.61
N HIS A 325 12.95 8.61 16.23
CA HIS A 325 12.55 8.16 14.89
C HIS A 325 13.00 9.14 13.82
N ILE A 326 13.27 8.57 12.64
CA ILE A 326 13.82 9.31 11.51
C ILE A 326 12.94 9.18 10.26
N GLY A 327 12.84 10.26 9.50
CA GLY A 327 12.20 10.30 8.19
C GLY A 327 13.06 11.07 7.20
N TYR A 328 12.97 10.78 5.91
CA TYR A 328 13.78 11.43 4.87
C TYR A 328 12.92 12.11 3.82
N SER A 329 13.36 13.27 3.32
CA SER A 329 12.80 13.90 2.13
C SER A 329 13.29 13.22 0.84
N SER A 330 12.75 13.66 -0.30
CA SER A 330 13.40 13.44 -1.59
C SER A 330 14.77 14.13 -1.65
N ILE A 331 15.64 13.64 -2.53
CA ILE A 331 16.97 14.21 -2.78
C ILE A 331 16.87 15.29 -3.85
N VAL A 332 17.43 16.47 -3.57
CA VAL A 332 17.56 17.57 -4.54
C VAL A 332 19.01 17.72 -4.99
N LYS A 333 19.22 18.00 -6.27
CA LYS A 333 20.54 18.20 -6.88
C LYS A 333 20.70 19.67 -7.27
N VAL A 334 21.88 20.22 -7.02
CA VAL A 334 22.30 21.55 -7.50
C VAL A 334 23.72 21.45 -8.06
N SER A 335 24.02 22.23 -9.11
CA SER A 335 25.37 22.32 -9.67
C SER A 335 25.84 23.76 -9.64
N LEU A 336 27.04 24.00 -9.12
CA LEU A 336 27.71 25.29 -9.20
C LEU A 336 28.49 25.46 -10.50
N ASN A 337 28.56 24.42 -11.34
CA ASN A 337 29.16 24.51 -12.65
C ASN A 337 28.20 25.20 -13.62
N LYS A 338 28.40 26.51 -13.83
CA LYS A 338 27.61 27.38 -14.75
C LYS A 338 27.63 26.94 -16.23
N ASN A 339 28.39 25.89 -16.55
CA ASN A 339 28.53 25.33 -17.89
C ASN A 339 27.70 24.05 -18.12
N GLU A 340 27.10 23.45 -17.09
CA GLU A 340 26.22 22.28 -17.24
C GLU A 340 24.74 22.71 -17.27
N LYS A 341 24.27 23.10 -18.45
CA LYS A 341 22.83 23.20 -18.74
C LYS A 341 22.25 21.80 -18.99
N ASP A 342 22.33 20.91 -18.00
CA ASP A 342 21.71 19.58 -18.10
C ASP A 342 20.44 19.51 -17.25
N ILE A 343 19.47 18.77 -17.76
CA ILE A 343 18.27 18.39 -17.03
C ILE A 343 18.27 16.90 -16.77
N SER A 344 17.87 16.55 -15.56
CA SER A 344 17.63 15.18 -15.14
C SER A 344 16.16 14.99 -14.81
N VAL A 345 15.66 13.80 -15.11
CA VAL A 345 14.34 13.33 -14.73
C VAL A 345 14.50 12.03 -13.97
N TYR A 346 13.89 11.93 -12.78
CA TYR A 346 13.97 10.75 -11.92
C TYR A 346 12.64 10.48 -11.20
N PRO A 347 12.18 9.22 -11.10
CA PRO A 347 12.75 8.04 -11.75
C PRO A 347 12.59 8.10 -13.27
N ASN A 348 13.48 7.44 -14.00
CA ASN A 348 13.37 7.25 -15.45
C ASN A 348 14.09 5.93 -15.81
N PRO A 349 13.36 4.84 -16.12
CA PRO A 349 11.92 4.76 -16.34
C PRO A 349 11.05 5.03 -15.10
N VAL A 350 9.88 5.63 -15.32
CA VAL A 350 8.85 5.87 -14.29
C VAL A 350 7.95 4.64 -14.19
N MET A 351 7.88 4.01 -13.02
CA MET A 351 6.97 2.89 -12.74
C MET A 351 5.74 3.29 -11.91
N GLY A 352 5.72 4.54 -11.41
CA GLY A 352 4.62 5.09 -10.61
C GLY A 352 3.94 6.28 -11.29
N ASP A 353 3.22 7.08 -10.52
CA ASP A 353 2.51 8.26 -10.99
C ASP A 353 3.26 9.57 -10.72
N TYR A 354 4.55 9.53 -10.39
CA TYR A 354 5.36 10.74 -10.14
C TYR A 354 6.69 10.73 -10.88
N VAL A 355 7.11 11.91 -11.35
CA VAL A 355 8.46 12.16 -11.86
C VAL A 355 9.00 13.48 -11.30
N THR A 356 10.27 13.50 -10.94
CA THR A 356 11.00 14.70 -10.51
C THR A 356 11.87 15.21 -11.64
N PHE A 357 11.60 16.43 -12.09
CA PHE A 357 12.44 17.21 -12.98
C PHE A 357 13.44 18.03 -12.17
N GLN A 358 14.71 18.01 -12.58
CA GLN A 358 15.78 18.84 -12.01
C GLN A 358 16.58 19.52 -13.13
N SER A 359 16.81 20.82 -12.97
CA SER A 359 17.78 21.60 -13.76
C SER A 359 18.71 22.32 -12.80
N ALA A 360 20.01 22.38 -13.11
CA ALA A 360 21.01 22.84 -12.14
C ALA A 360 21.24 24.37 -12.11
N ASP A 361 20.93 25.08 -13.20
CA ASP A 361 21.10 26.53 -13.29
C ASP A 361 20.22 27.13 -14.40
N GLN A 362 19.23 27.92 -14.02
CA GLN A 362 18.25 28.56 -14.90
C GLN A 362 18.14 30.03 -14.54
N GLN A 363 17.95 30.90 -15.54
CA GLN A 363 17.81 32.33 -15.27
C GLN A 363 16.49 32.63 -14.57
N LYS A 364 16.42 33.75 -13.84
CA LYS A 364 15.15 34.25 -13.32
C LYS A 364 14.18 34.50 -14.50
N GLY A 365 12.94 34.04 -14.39
CA GLY A 365 11.94 34.23 -15.44
C GLY A 365 10.73 33.32 -15.29
N ASN A 366 9.84 33.36 -16.29
CA ASN A 366 8.65 32.53 -16.35
C ASN A 366 8.95 31.26 -17.14
N TYR A 367 8.72 30.11 -16.51
CA TYR A 367 8.97 28.82 -17.11
C TYR A 367 7.68 28.04 -17.33
N SER A 368 7.69 27.20 -18.36
CA SER A 368 6.70 26.14 -18.52
C SER A 368 7.37 24.79 -18.68
N LEU A 369 6.90 23.81 -17.91
CA LEU A 369 7.30 22.42 -17.98
C LEU A 369 6.22 21.64 -18.70
N LYS A 370 6.53 21.11 -19.88
CA LYS A 370 5.60 20.43 -20.77
C LYS A 370 5.99 18.97 -20.94
N ILE A 371 5.00 18.11 -21.11
CA ILE A 371 5.22 16.72 -21.54
C ILE A 371 4.52 16.52 -22.88
N PHE A 372 5.24 15.96 -23.82
CA PHE A 372 4.76 15.57 -25.14
C PHE A 372 4.79 14.06 -25.28
N ASN A 373 3.79 13.47 -25.93
CA ASN A 373 3.80 12.06 -26.28
C ASN A 373 4.69 11.79 -27.50
N ASN A 374 4.78 10.53 -27.92
CA ASN A 374 5.57 10.11 -29.09
C ASN A 374 5.08 10.67 -30.43
N THR A 375 3.86 11.22 -30.52
CA THR A 375 3.34 11.92 -31.71
C THR A 375 3.54 13.43 -31.66
N GLY A 376 4.18 13.95 -30.60
CA GLY A 376 4.41 15.39 -30.41
C GLY A 376 3.20 16.15 -29.85
N GLN A 377 2.14 15.47 -29.45
CA GLN A 377 0.99 16.10 -28.79
C GLN A 377 1.36 16.45 -27.34
N GLN A 378 1.08 17.69 -26.93
CA GLN A 378 1.21 18.12 -25.54
C GLN A 378 0.15 17.42 -24.67
N VAL A 379 0.61 16.67 -23.67
CA VAL A 379 -0.24 15.91 -22.72
C VAL A 379 -0.20 16.48 -21.30
N TYR A 380 0.76 17.37 -21.00
CA TYR A 380 0.87 18.06 -19.71
C TYR A 380 1.54 19.43 -19.88
N SER A 381 1.18 20.39 -19.02
CA SER A 381 1.83 21.70 -18.92
C SER A 381 1.72 22.26 -17.51
N LEU A 382 2.83 22.71 -16.94
CA LEU A 382 2.93 23.41 -15.66
C LEU A 382 3.68 24.72 -15.85
N GLN A 383 3.05 25.86 -15.56
CA GLN A 383 3.70 27.16 -15.57
C GLN A 383 4.13 27.56 -14.16
N PHE A 384 5.30 28.18 -14.03
CA PHE A 384 5.80 28.70 -12.76
C PHE A 384 6.82 29.83 -12.96
N GLU A 385 6.83 30.78 -12.04
CA GLU A 385 7.90 31.76 -11.95
C GLU A 385 9.11 31.14 -11.24
N HIS A 386 10.31 31.41 -11.76
CA HIS A 386 11.56 30.96 -11.20
C HIS A 386 12.45 32.15 -10.83
N MET A 387 13.09 32.08 -9.66
CA MET A 387 13.90 33.17 -9.12
C MET A 387 15.36 33.15 -9.58
N GLY A 388 15.76 32.11 -10.34
CA GLY A 388 17.14 31.87 -10.75
C GLY A 388 17.76 30.67 -10.03
N GLY A 389 18.78 30.05 -10.63
CA GLY A 389 19.47 28.87 -10.09
C GLY A 389 18.76 27.55 -10.42
N ALA A 390 18.89 26.53 -9.58
CA ALA A 390 18.34 25.21 -9.86
C ALA A 390 16.81 25.16 -9.76
N ILE A 391 16.19 24.41 -10.67
CA ILE A 391 14.75 24.10 -10.67
C ILE A 391 14.59 22.66 -10.22
N THR A 392 13.78 22.42 -9.18
CA THR A 392 13.23 21.09 -8.87
C THR A 392 11.72 21.11 -8.91
N LYS A 393 11.10 20.26 -9.73
CA LYS A 393 9.65 20.12 -9.82
C LYS A 393 9.27 18.64 -9.82
N THR A 394 8.52 18.22 -8.80
CA THR A 394 7.85 16.92 -8.80
C THR A 394 6.49 17.07 -9.48
N ILE A 395 6.27 16.26 -10.51
CA ILE A 395 5.05 16.21 -11.31
C ILE A 395 4.34 14.91 -10.98
N GLN A 396 3.05 14.99 -10.61
CA GLN A 396 2.17 13.83 -10.67
C GLN A 396 1.71 13.65 -12.12
N LEU A 397 2.03 12.52 -12.72
CA LEU A 397 1.70 12.17 -14.09
C LEU A 397 0.18 11.91 -14.21
N PRO A 398 -0.57 12.71 -14.98
CA PRO A 398 -1.97 12.41 -15.24
C PRO A 398 -2.12 11.12 -16.06
N GLN A 399 -3.20 10.38 -15.82
CA GLN A 399 -3.51 9.09 -16.46
C GLN A 399 -3.60 9.15 -18.00
N ILE A 400 -3.70 10.36 -18.57
CA ILE A 400 -3.67 10.56 -20.03
C ILE A 400 -2.29 10.30 -20.65
N ILE A 401 -1.22 10.34 -19.85
CA ILE A 401 0.14 10.01 -20.29
C ILE A 401 0.23 8.50 -20.40
N ARG A 402 0.32 8.01 -21.65
CA ARG A 402 0.41 6.58 -21.93
C ARG A 402 1.83 6.06 -21.65
N PRO A 403 1.97 4.77 -21.27
CA PRO A 403 3.25 4.09 -21.25
C PRO A 403 3.97 4.20 -22.60
N GLY A 404 5.29 4.35 -22.55
CA GLY A 404 6.15 4.55 -23.70
C GLY A 404 7.12 5.72 -23.54
N ILE A 405 7.74 6.07 -24.66
CA ILE A 405 8.71 7.18 -24.72
C ILE A 405 7.94 8.49 -24.89
N ASN A 406 8.04 9.34 -23.89
CA ASN A 406 7.54 10.71 -23.88
C ASN A 406 8.73 11.69 -23.87
N VAL A 407 8.46 12.97 -24.14
CA VAL A 407 9.46 14.04 -24.08
C VAL A 407 9.03 15.06 -23.03
N LEU A 408 9.88 15.28 -22.04
CA LEU A 408 9.72 16.36 -21.07
C LEU A 408 10.55 17.57 -21.52
N GLN A 409 9.93 18.74 -21.58
CA GLN A 409 10.50 19.96 -22.13
C GLN A 409 10.34 21.12 -21.16
N LEU A 410 11.42 21.87 -20.94
CA LEU A 410 11.42 23.15 -20.23
C LEU A 410 11.46 24.29 -21.25
N GLU A 411 10.55 25.23 -21.12
CA GLU A 411 10.52 26.48 -21.89
C GLU A 411 10.59 27.69 -20.97
N GLN A 412 11.24 28.75 -21.43
CA GLN A 412 11.29 30.06 -20.77
C GLN A 412 10.69 31.08 -21.74
N ASP A 413 9.69 31.83 -21.29
CA ASP A 413 9.01 32.86 -22.11
C ASP A 413 8.55 32.33 -23.49
N GLY A 414 8.13 31.06 -23.53
CA GLY A 414 7.65 30.37 -24.74
C GLY A 414 8.74 29.81 -25.66
N LEU A 415 10.03 30.02 -25.34
CA LEU A 415 11.15 29.46 -26.08
C LEU A 415 11.66 28.18 -25.41
N LYS A 416 11.88 27.15 -26.22
CA LYS A 416 12.48 25.89 -25.75
C LYS A 416 13.87 26.15 -25.18
N VAL A 417 14.05 25.85 -23.90
CA VAL A 417 15.36 25.87 -23.24
C VAL A 417 16.03 24.51 -23.41
N MET A 418 15.31 23.43 -23.11
CA MET A 418 15.89 22.08 -23.02
C MET A 418 14.81 20.99 -23.01
N SER A 419 15.18 19.75 -23.38
CA SER A 419 14.27 18.59 -23.35
C SER A 419 14.98 17.28 -23.02
N LYS A 420 14.31 16.36 -22.32
CA LYS A 420 14.81 15.02 -21.95
C LYS A 420 13.77 13.96 -22.26
N SER A 421 14.23 12.77 -22.63
CA SER A 421 13.35 11.60 -22.77
C SER A 421 12.83 11.17 -21.40
N LEU A 422 11.52 10.90 -21.34
CA LEU A 422 10.81 10.38 -20.18
C LEU A 422 10.19 9.03 -20.57
N ILE A 423 10.69 7.95 -20.01
CA ILE A 423 10.17 6.60 -20.24
C ILE A 423 9.15 6.31 -19.14
N VAL A 424 7.89 6.07 -19.52
CA VAL A 424 6.82 5.67 -18.60
C VAL A 424 6.50 4.20 -18.88
N GLN A 425 6.42 3.36 -17.84
CA GLN A 425 6.16 1.92 -17.96
C GLN A 425 4.79 1.52 -17.42
#